data_AF-A0A7J6UV75-F1
#
_entry.id   AF-A0A7J6UV75-F1
#
_cell.length_a   1.000
_cell.length_b   1.000
_cell.length_c   1.000
_cell.angle_alpha   90.00
_cell.angle_beta   90.00
_cell.angle_gamma   90.00
#
_symmetry.space_group_name_H-M   'P 1'
#
loop_
_entity.id
_entity.type
_entity.pdbx_description
1 polymer ?
#
loop_
_entity_poly.entity_id
_entity_poly.type
_entity_poly.pdbx_seq_one_letter_code
_entity_poly.pdbx_strand_id
1 'polypeptide(L)'
;MVGFVPRVHWVDQLEGSMDRYTYGGWWSVWWTGTYSIVLSKAAFFHMKYLDLYTNQMPASIRDYVTKNRNCEDIAMSFLVANATGAPPIWVK
;
A
#
# COMPACT_ATOMS: atom_id res chain seq x y z
N MET A 1 1.89 -1.37 10.31
CA MET A 1 2.37 -0.07 9.79
C MET A 1 1.45 0.99 10.34
N VAL A 2 1.97 2.08 10.91
CA VAL A 2 1.17 3.14 11.55
C VAL A 2 1.53 4.46 10.90
N GLY A 3 0.58 5.24 10.40
CA GLY A 3 0.92 6.53 9.77
C GLY A 3 -0.25 7.47 9.54
N PHE A 4 0.05 8.61 8.92
CA PHE A 4 -0.84 9.78 8.90
C PHE A 4 -1.51 10.01 7.54
N VAL A 5 -1.04 9.35 6.49
CA VAL A 5 -1.49 9.60 5.12
C VAL A 5 -2.19 8.36 4.55
N PRO A 6 -3.52 8.24 4.74
CA PRO A 6 -4.28 7.08 4.28
C PRO A 6 -4.58 7.15 2.78
N ARG A 7 -4.68 5.98 2.18
CA ARG A 7 -5.09 5.74 0.79
C ARG A 7 -5.94 4.48 0.74
N VAL A 8 -6.60 4.26 -0.39
CA VAL A 8 -7.53 3.15 -0.56
C VAL A 8 -7.41 2.58 -1.97
N HIS A 9 -7.75 1.31 -2.12
CA HIS A 9 -7.97 0.68 -3.42
C HIS A 9 -9.41 0.17 -3.49
N TRP A 10 -9.96 0.10 -4.68
CA TRP A 10 -11.26 -0.52 -4.95
C TRP A 10 -11.22 -1.36 -6.21
N VAL A 11 -12.04 -2.41 -6.23
CA VAL A 11 -12.26 -3.22 -7.43
C VAL A 11 -13.10 -2.39 -8.39
N ASP A 12 -12.65 -2.30 -9.64
CA ASP A 12 -13.41 -1.67 -10.71
C ASP A 12 -14.53 -2.63 -11.17
N GLN A 13 -15.77 -2.30 -10.84
CA GLN A 13 -16.92 -3.17 -11.14
C GLN A 13 -17.52 -2.95 -12.53
N LEU A 14 -16.98 -2.00 -13.31
CA LEU A 14 -17.64 -1.49 -14.53
C LEU A 14 -17.66 -2.46 -15.72
N GLU A 15 -16.88 -3.55 -15.72
CA GLU A 15 -16.79 -4.46 -16.88
C GLU A 15 -16.97 -5.95 -16.54
N GLY A 16 -17.40 -6.32 -15.34
CA GLY A 16 -17.51 -7.73 -14.93
C GLY A 16 -16.16 -8.46 -14.81
N SER A 17 -15.04 -7.76 -15.02
CA SER A 17 -13.70 -8.25 -14.69
C SER A 17 -13.37 -7.87 -13.24
N MET A 18 -13.18 -8.86 -12.36
CA MET A 18 -12.80 -8.63 -10.96
C MET A 18 -11.29 -8.38 -10.77
N ASP A 19 -10.57 -8.20 -11.87
CA ASP A 19 -9.10 -8.25 -11.88
C ASP A 19 -8.47 -6.86 -11.88
N ARG A 20 -9.28 -5.81 -11.99
CA ARG A 20 -8.81 -4.43 -12.07
C ARG A 20 -9.05 -3.70 -10.75
N TYR A 21 -7.98 -3.13 -10.23
CA TYR A 21 -8.02 -2.30 -9.03
C TYR A 21 -7.71 -0.85 -9.39
N THR A 22 -8.43 0.07 -8.78
CA THR A 22 -8.20 1.51 -8.91
C THR A 22 -7.73 2.07 -7.57
N TYR A 23 -6.75 2.97 -7.64
CA TYR A 23 -6.14 3.60 -6.48
C TYR A 23 -6.79 4.95 -6.16
N GLY A 24 -7.04 5.18 -4.87
CA GLY A 24 -7.77 6.32 -4.33
C GLY A 24 -6.97 7.20 -3.39
N GLY A 25 -7.13 8.50 -3.58
CA GLY A 25 -6.50 9.55 -2.77
C GLY A 25 -7.28 9.93 -1.51
N TRP A 26 -6.89 11.08 -0.94
CA TRP A 26 -7.50 11.65 0.27
C TRP A 26 -9.01 11.83 0.17
N TRP A 27 -9.50 12.42 -0.94
CA TRP A 27 -10.92 12.65 -1.13
C TRP A 27 -11.72 11.36 -1.02
N SER A 28 -11.24 10.28 -1.64
CA SER A 28 -11.92 9.00 -1.60
C SER A 28 -11.97 8.42 -0.19
N VAL A 29 -10.86 8.48 0.56
CA VAL A 29 -10.84 8.08 1.98
C VAL A 29 -11.81 8.92 2.82
N TRP A 30 -11.88 10.22 2.56
CA TRP A 30 -12.76 11.14 3.28
C TRP A 30 -14.25 10.83 3.03
N TRP A 31 -14.62 10.55 1.78
CA TRP A 31 -16.00 10.23 1.40
C TRP A 31 -16.44 8.84 1.88
N THR A 32 -15.60 7.82 1.77
CA THR A 32 -15.98 6.44 2.12
C THR A 32 -15.72 6.09 3.58
N GLY A 33 -14.81 6.82 4.24
CA GLY A 33 -14.30 6.47 5.56
C GLY A 33 -13.43 5.21 5.59
N THR A 34 -13.10 4.63 4.43
CA THR A 34 -12.34 3.38 4.30
C THR A 34 -10.93 3.63 3.80
N TYR A 35 -10.00 2.80 4.25
CA TYR A 35 -8.60 2.85 3.86
C TYR A 35 -8.00 1.44 3.87
N SER A 36 -6.97 1.23 3.07
CA SER A 36 -6.26 -0.05 2.99
C SER A 36 -4.76 0.11 2.80
N ILE A 37 -4.28 1.34 2.61
CA ILE A 37 -2.89 1.69 2.37
C ILE A 37 -2.55 2.89 3.25
N VAL A 38 -1.32 2.94 3.76
CA VAL A 38 -0.75 4.12 4.43
C VAL A 38 0.58 4.42 3.75
N LEU A 39 0.82 5.68 3.36
CA LEU A 39 2.07 6.03 2.69
C LEU A 39 3.26 5.97 3.65
N SER A 40 4.34 5.33 3.24
CA SER A 40 5.53 5.09 4.08
C SER A 40 6.30 6.38 4.38
N LYS A 41 6.17 7.39 3.52
CA LYS A 41 6.77 8.74 3.70
C LYS A 41 6.38 9.43 5.01
N ALA A 42 5.21 9.11 5.57
CA ALA A 42 4.71 9.66 6.83
C ALA A 42 4.13 8.54 7.71
N ALA A 43 4.95 7.51 7.95
CA ALA A 43 4.58 6.36 8.74
C ALA A 43 5.75 5.80 9.56
N PHE A 44 5.41 5.11 10.63
CA PHE A 44 6.28 4.30 11.45
C PHE A 44 5.99 2.81 11.19
N PHE A 45 7.06 2.04 10.99
CA PHE A 45 7.02 0.60 10.90
C PHE A 45 8.38 0.03 11.32
N HIS A 46 8.39 -1.25 11.70
CA HIS A 46 9.60 -1.89 12.19
C HIS A 46 10.66 -2.03 11.08
N MET A 47 11.93 -1.76 11.39
CA MET A 47 13.05 -1.80 10.43
C MET A 47 13.14 -3.13 9.64
N LYS A 48 12.76 -4.25 10.27
CA LYS A 48 12.67 -5.56 9.61
C LYS A 48 11.95 -5.54 8.26
N TYR A 49 10.96 -4.67 8.06
CA TYR A 49 10.23 -4.60 6.79
C TYR A 49 11.06 -4.00 5.65
N LEU A 50 12.09 -3.20 5.95
CA LEU A 50 13.07 -2.74 4.97
C LEU A 50 13.99 -3.88 4.50
N ASP A 51 14.37 -4.76 5.43
CA ASP A 51 15.12 -5.97 5.11
C ASP A 51 14.27 -6.92 4.25
N LEU A 52 13.02 -7.17 4.65
CA LEU A 52 12.07 -7.95 3.85
C LEU A 52 11.87 -7.36 2.45
N TYR A 53 11.75 -6.03 2.33
CA TYR A 53 11.64 -5.36 1.03
C TYR A 53 12.89 -5.57 0.18
N THR A 54 14.08 -5.42 0.76
CA THR A 54 15.35 -5.48 0.03
C THR A 54 15.77 -6.91 -0.31
N ASN A 55 15.44 -7.89 0.53
CA ASN A 55 16.00 -9.24 0.42
C ASN A 55 14.98 -10.33 0.12
N GLN A 56 13.69 -10.12 0.44
CA GLN A 56 12.66 -11.16 0.28
C GLN A 56 11.58 -10.79 -0.73
N MET A 57 11.33 -9.50 -0.98
CA MET A 57 10.38 -9.09 -2.01
C MET A 57 10.85 -9.56 -3.40
N PRO A 58 9.97 -10.16 -4.21
CA PRO A 58 10.29 -10.54 -5.58
C PRO A 58 10.93 -9.40 -6.36
N ALA A 59 12.03 -9.70 -7.05
CA ALA A 59 12.79 -8.70 -7.80
C ALA A 59 11.92 -7.95 -8.82
N SER A 60 10.97 -8.65 -9.47
CA SER A 60 10.04 -8.05 -10.42
C SER A 60 9.24 -6.85 -9.87
N ILE A 61 8.85 -6.89 -8.59
CA ILE A 61 8.13 -5.79 -7.94
C ILE A 61 9.09 -4.61 -7.72
N ARG A 62 10.31 -4.88 -7.24
CA ARG A 62 11.33 -3.83 -7.00
C ARG A 62 11.80 -3.20 -8.30
N ASP A 63 11.93 -3.99 -9.35
CA ASP A 63 12.30 -3.52 -10.69
C ASP A 63 11.20 -2.61 -11.25
N TYR A 64 9.92 -2.96 -11.05
CA TYR A 64 8.80 -2.10 -11.41
C TYR A 64 8.85 -0.76 -10.66
N VAL A 65 9.05 -0.79 -9.34
CA VAL A 65 9.18 0.43 -8.52
C VAL A 65 10.36 1.28 -8.98
N THR A 66 11.52 0.66 -9.21
CA THR A 66 12.75 1.34 -9.64
C THR A 66 12.58 1.99 -11.01
N LYS A 67 11.98 1.26 -11.96
CA LYS A 67 11.73 1.75 -13.33
C LYS A 67 10.76 2.91 -13.37
N ASN A 68 9.67 2.84 -12.59
CA ASN A 68 8.62 3.87 -12.59
C ASN A 68 8.88 5.01 -11.59
N ARG A 69 9.87 4.86 -10.70
CA ARG A 69 10.18 5.80 -9.62
C ARG A 69 8.95 6.18 -8.79
N ASN A 70 8.11 5.18 -8.52
CA ASN A 70 6.85 5.33 -7.82
C ASN A 70 6.40 3.97 -7.27
N CYS A 71 5.36 3.99 -6.42
CA CYS A 71 4.69 2.83 -5.85
C CYS A 71 5.48 2.04 -4.78
N GLU A 72 6.59 2.57 -4.28
CA GLU A 72 7.33 2.01 -3.15
C GLU A 72 6.46 1.92 -1.89
N ASP A 73 5.62 2.94 -1.64
CA ASP A 73 4.67 3.00 -0.53
C ASP A 73 3.60 1.89 -0.63
N ILE A 74 3.14 1.61 -1.84
CA ILE A 74 2.14 0.56 -2.11
C ILE A 74 2.80 -0.80 -1.88
N ALA A 75 3.98 -1.03 -2.45
CA ALA A 75 4.73 -2.26 -2.27
C ALA A 75 5.05 -2.53 -0.79
N MET A 76 5.45 -1.50 -0.04
CA MET A 76 5.66 -1.58 1.41
C MET A 76 4.38 -1.90 2.18
N SER A 77 3.26 -1.25 1.85
CA SER A 77 1.98 -1.53 2.49
C SER A 77 1.54 -2.99 2.29
N PHE A 78 1.68 -3.51 1.07
CA PHE A 78 1.39 -4.91 0.75
C PHE A 78 2.31 -5.87 1.50
N LEU A 79 3.61 -5.59 1.52
CA LEU A 79 4.59 -6.41 2.22
C LEU A 79 4.29 -6.50 3.72
N VAL A 80 4.00 -5.37 4.37
CA VAL A 80 3.70 -5.34 5.80
C VAL A 80 2.39 -6.06 6.10
N ALA A 81 1.35 -5.84 5.29
CA ALA A 81 0.07 -6.53 5.45
C ALA A 81 0.24 -8.05 5.31
N ASN A 82 0.96 -8.51 4.28
CA ASN A 82 1.22 -9.94 4.06
C ASN A 82 2.03 -10.57 5.20
N ALA A 83 3.06 -9.88 5.70
CA ALA A 83 3.91 -10.39 6.78
C ALA A 83 3.22 -10.43 8.16
N THR A 84 2.14 -9.65 8.35
CA THR A 84 1.45 -9.53 9.64
C THR A 84 0.05 -10.13 9.66
N GLY A 85 -0.59 -10.31 8.50
CA GLY A 85 -2.01 -10.64 8.40
C GLY A 85 -2.94 -9.53 8.93
N ALA A 86 -2.41 -8.30 9.12
CA ALA A 86 -3.12 -7.20 9.76
C ALA A 86 -3.18 -5.96 8.85
N PRO A 87 -4.25 -5.14 8.93
CA PRO A 87 -4.36 -3.90 8.18
C PRO A 87 -3.36 -2.83 8.69
N PRO A 88 -3.05 -1.81 7.88
CA PRO A 88 -2.34 -0.64 8.39
C PRO A 88 -3.22 0.13 9.40
N ILE A 89 -2.60 0.95 10.24
CA ILE A 89 -3.27 1.79 11.23
C ILE A 89 -3.13 3.26 10.79
N TRP A 90 -4.26 3.92 10.60
CA TRP A 90 -4.31 5.36 10.35
C TRP A 90 -4.45 6.15 11.65
N VAL A 91 -3.51 7.06 11.91
CA VAL A 91 -3.54 8.03 13.01
C VAL A 91 -4.08 9.36 12.50
N LYS A 92 -5.10 9.90 13.18
CA LYS A 92 -5.73 11.19 12.90
C LYS A 92 -5.17 12.28 13.79
#